data_AF-A0A3S4HV81-F1
#
_entry.id   AF-A0A3S4HV81-F1
#
_cell.length_a   1.000
_cell.length_b   1.000
_cell.length_c   1.000
_cell.angle_alpha   90.00
_cell.angle_beta   90.00
_cell.angle_gamma   90.00
#
_symmetry.space_group_name_H-M   'P 1'
#
loop_
_entity.id
_entity.type
_entity.pdbx_description
1 polymer ?
#
loop_
_entity_poly.entity_id
_entity_poly.type
_entity_poly.pdbx_seq_one_letter_code
_entity_poly.pdbx_strand_id
1 'polypeptide(L)' 'MISNKQLLESLPFNGRVVIEVKDGDIISIVTIPDDHLIASLDVLRELLERAGYAVHEQL' A
#
# COMPACT_ATOMS: atom_id res chain seq x y z
N MET A 1 -4.88 15.58 -7.91
CA MET A 1 -6.03 15.16 -7.08
C MET A 1 -6.91 14.25 -7.92
N ILE A 2 -7.06 13.00 -7.51
CA ILE A 2 -7.91 12.04 -8.22
C ILE A 2 -9.35 12.22 -7.74
N SER A 3 -10.27 12.43 -8.68
CA SER A 3 -11.70 12.57 -8.36
C SER A 3 -12.35 11.21 -8.09
N ASN A 4 -13.49 11.20 -7.39
CA ASN A 4 -14.26 9.97 -7.14
C ASN A 4 -14.66 9.23 -8.44
N LYS A 5 -14.90 9.96 -9.53
CA LYS A 5 -15.20 9.35 -10.83
C LYS A 5 -13.98 8.62 -11.41
N GLN A 6 -12.82 9.28 -11.39
CA GLN A 6 -11.57 8.67 -11.83
C GLN A 6 -11.15 7.50 -10.94
N LEU A 7 -11.41 7.56 -9.64
CA LEU A 7 -11.23 6.44 -8.72
C LEU A 7 -12.03 5.22 -9.20
N LEU A 8 -13.34 5.39 -9.42
CA LEU A 8 -14.21 4.29 -9.86
C LEU A 8 -13.78 3.69 -11.21
N GLU A 9 -13.29 4.52 -12.14
CA GLU A 9 -12.77 4.07 -13.43
C GLU A 9 -11.42 3.34 -13.32
N SER A 10 -10.64 3.63 -12.26
CA SER A 10 -9.32 3.04 -12.01
C SER A 10 -9.39 1.73 -11.21
N LEU A 11 -10.50 1.48 -10.53
CA LEU A 11 -10.67 0.28 -9.72
C LEU A 11 -10.86 -0.94 -10.62
N PRO A 12 -10.08 -2.01 -10.42
CA PRO A 12 -10.26 -3.24 -11.17
C PRO A 12 -11.57 -3.89 -10.76
N PHE A 13 -12.20 -4.62 -11.69
CA PHE A 13 -13.45 -5.35 -11.41
C PHE A 13 -13.28 -6.38 -10.28
N ASN A 14 -12.10 -6.99 -10.20
CA ASN A 14 -11.67 -7.88 -9.13
C ASN A 14 -10.19 -7.61 -8.80
N GLY A 15 -9.77 -7.88 -7.58
CA GLY A 15 -8.37 -7.77 -7.15
C GLY A 15 -8.19 -6.87 -5.94
N ARG A 16 -6.98 -6.37 -5.77
CA ARG A 16 -6.59 -5.54 -4.61
C ARG A 16 -5.92 -4.26 -5.09
N VAL A 17 -6.16 -3.15 -4.39
CA VAL A 17 -5.64 -1.82 -4.74
C VAL A 17 -5.20 -1.11 -3.47
N VAL A 18 -4.06 -0.42 -3.52
CA VAL A 18 -3.64 0.56 -2.51
C VAL A 18 -4.04 1.95 -2.98
N ILE A 19 -4.67 2.71 -2.08
CA ILE A 19 -5.00 4.11 -2.31
C ILE A 19 -4.22 4.94 -1.30
N GLU A 20 -3.45 5.90 -1.80
CA GLU A 20 -2.74 6.86 -0.96
C GLU A 20 -3.55 8.16 -0.88
N VAL A 21 -3.86 8.55 0.35
CA VAL A 21 -4.62 9.76 0.66
C VAL A 21 -3.74 10.69 1.50
N LYS A 22 -3.65 11.94 1.08
CA LYS A 22 -2.90 12.98 1.77
C LYS A 22 -3.75 14.25 1.83
N ASP A 23 -3.86 14.83 3.03
CA ASP A 23 -4.63 16.06 3.28
C ASP A 23 -6.10 15.99 2.80
N GLY A 24 -6.69 14.79 2.83
CA GLY A 24 -8.05 14.52 2.35
C GLY A 24 -8.16 14.23 0.85
N ASP A 25 -7.06 14.39 0.11
CA ASP A 25 -6.99 14.17 -1.33
C ASP A 25 -6.38 12.82 -1.67
N ILE A 26 -6.97 12.14 -2.65
CA ILE A 26 -6.38 10.94 -3.24
C ILE A 26 -5.22 11.38 -4.16
N ILE A 27 -4.02 10.95 -3.83
CA ILE A 27 -2.79 11.29 -4.55
C ILE A 27 -2.26 10.15 -5.41
N SER A 28 -2.58 8.90 -5.05
CA SER A 28 -2.14 7.71 -5.80
C SER A 28 -3.12 6.55 -5.68
N ILE A 29 -3.22 5.75 -6.75
CA ILE A 29 -3.97 4.50 -6.81
C ILE A 29 -3.08 3.48 -7.51
N VAL A 30 -2.79 2.36 -6.84
CA VAL A 30 -1.91 1.32 -7.37
C VAL A 30 -2.58 -0.04 -7.23
N THR A 31 -2.75 -0.76 -8.32
CA THR A 31 -3.22 -2.15 -8.31
C THR A 31 -2.14 -3.06 -7.76
N ILE A 32 -2.52 -3.94 -6.83
CA ILE A 32 -1.65 -4.93 -6.21
C ILE A 32 -1.73 -6.21 -7.04
N PRO A 33 -0.61 -6.70 -7.59
CA PRO A 33 -0.56 -8.01 -8.24
C PRO A 33 -1.03 -9.16 -7.33
N ASP A 34 -1.58 -10.21 -7.91
CA ASP A 34 -2.17 -11.32 -7.15
C ASP A 34 -1.13 -12.12 -6.34
N ASP A 35 0.11 -12.15 -6.79
CA ASP A 35 1.25 -12.80 -6.14
C ASP A 35 1.89 -11.96 -5.03
N HIS A 36 1.47 -10.71 -4.84
CA HIS A 36 1.95 -9.87 -3.76
C HIS A 36 1.25 -10.19 -2.43
N LEU A 37 2.04 -10.15 -1.35
CA LEU A 37 1.56 -10.27 0.02
C LEU A 37 1.32 -8.86 0.59
N ILE A 38 0.18 -8.70 1.27
CA ILE A 38 -0.14 -7.48 2.03
C ILE A 38 0.10 -7.81 3.50
N ALA A 39 0.96 -7.02 4.14
CA ALA A 39 1.34 -7.19 5.53
C ALA A 39 1.36 -5.83 6.24
N SER A 40 1.14 -5.85 7.56
CA SER A 40 1.38 -4.66 8.37
C SER A 40 2.87 -4.34 8.43
N LEU A 41 3.20 -3.11 8.80
CA LEU A 41 4.59 -2.71 9.01
C LEU A 41 5.27 -3.58 10.08
N ASP A 42 4.54 -4.01 11.11
CA ASP A 42 5.07 -4.88 12.17
C ASP A 42 5.46 -6.26 11.65
N VAL A 43 4.63 -6.85 10.78
CA VAL A 43 4.95 -8.13 10.14
C VAL A 43 6.15 -7.98 9.21
N LEU A 44 6.22 -6.88 8.44
CA LEU A 44 7.39 -6.59 7.62
C LEU A 44 8.66 -6.45 8.48
N ARG A 45 8.57 -5.76 9.63
CA ARG A 45 9.68 -5.62 10.57
C ARG A 45 10.16 -6.96 11.09
N GLU A 46 9.24 -7.81 11.55
CA GLU A 46 9.58 -9.15 12.02
C GLU A 46 10.28 -9.97 10.92
N LEU A 47 9.81 -9.89 9.68
CA LEU A 47 10.44 -10.58 8.55
C LEU A 47 11.85 -10.05 8.25
N LEU A 48 12.05 -8.74 8.31
CA LEU A 48 13.35 -8.10 8.12
C LEU A 48 14.34 -8.50 9.22
N GLU A 49 13.90 -8.50 10.49
CA GLU A 49 14.71 -8.95 11.62
C GLU A 49 15.10 -10.42 11.48
N ARG A 50 14.16 -11.30 11.10
CA ARG A 50 14.45 -12.71 10.82
C ARG A 50 15.42 -12.91 9.66
N ALA A 51 15.43 -12.00 8.69
CA ALA A 51 16.39 -11.99 7.59
C ALA A 51 17.75 -11.37 7.96
N GLY A 52 17.92 -10.92 9.21
CA GLY A 52 19.18 -10.36 9.72
C GLY A 52 19.35 -8.86 9.52
N TYR A 53 18.29 -8.14 9.12
CA TYR A 53 18.31 -6.68 9.03
C TYR A 53 17.99 -6.04 10.37
N ALA A 54 18.68 -4.95 10.70
CA ALA A 54 18.32 -4.10 11.83
C ALA A 54 17.33 -3.03 11.33
N VAL A 55 16.10 -3.05 11.86
CA VAL A 55 15.09 -2.02 11.56
C VAL A 55 15.27 -0.89 12.58
N HIS A 56 15.64 0.29 12.11
CA HIS A 56 15.74 1.49 12.94
C HIS A 56 14.56 2.42 12.64
N GLU A 57 13.79 2.76 13.68
CA GLU A 57 12.83 3.86 13.60
C GLU A 57 13.61 5.18 13.73
N GLN A 58 13.37 6.12 12.81
CA GLN A 58 13.85 7.48 12.97
C GLN A 58 12.97 8.16 14.03
N LEU A 59 13.59 8.54 15.16
CA LEU A 59 12.99 9.33 16.25
C LEU A 59 12.50 10.69 15.76
#